data_AF-A0A397VEP8-F1
#
_entry.id   AF-A0A397VEP8-F1
#
_cell.length_a   1.000
_cell.length_b   1.000
_cell.length_c   1.000
_cell.angle_alpha   90.00
_cell.angle_beta   90.00
_cell.angle_gamma   90.00
#
_symmetry.space_group_name_H-M   'P 1'
#
loop_
_entity.id
_entity.type
_entity.pdbx_description
1 polymer ?
#
loop_
_entity_poly.entity_id
_entity_poly.type
_entity_poly.pdbx_seq_one_letter_code
_entity_poly.pdbx_strand_id
1 'polypeptide(L)'
;MKNHNAPKQYVNDWCLFRSSLLDSKLNIQIKCLINFAEHFYEPLMQFLIGYDKVQTRIYQNNKLSNLPPGRRAHEMLDKVYEWHRFLQNIVKNFEMFFADKLLEALDTLSNEEFGILFDSLEKGISKALNYFEKWVSPWLHSGRYFASSFYHGVLKKPWIKPPNDLEIRFLKEDLKWKD
;
A
#
# COMPACT_ATOMS: atom_id res chain seq x y z
N MET A 1 -30.95 28.46 28.55
CA MET A 1 -30.11 27.56 27.73
C MET A 1 -29.91 26.26 28.50
N LYS A 2 -30.33 25.12 27.95
CA LYS A 2 -30.14 23.81 28.59
C LYS A 2 -28.66 23.42 28.45
N ASN A 3 -27.95 23.30 29.57
CA ASN A 3 -26.63 22.69 29.62
C ASN A 3 -26.76 21.22 29.24
N HIS A 4 -26.56 20.90 27.97
CA HIS A 4 -26.25 19.54 27.57
C HIS A 4 -24.85 19.24 28.09
N ASN A 5 -24.77 18.59 29.25
CA ASN A 5 -23.51 18.01 29.71
C ASN A 5 -23.07 17.01 28.63
N ALA A 6 -22.05 17.37 27.85
CA ALA A 6 -21.40 16.41 26.98
C ALA A 6 -21.05 15.19 27.84
N PRO A 7 -21.33 13.97 27.37
CA PRO A 7 -21.02 12.76 28.14
C PRO A 7 -19.55 12.83 28.56
N LYS A 8 -19.26 12.60 29.84
CA LYS A 8 -17.89 12.65 30.39
C LYS A 8 -16.90 11.85 29.53
N GLN A 9 -17.36 10.75 28.95
CA GLN A 9 -16.62 9.94 27.99
C GLN A 9 -16.18 10.73 26.74
N TYR A 10 -17.09 11.46 26.10
CA TYR A 10 -16.79 12.25 24.91
C TYR A 10 -15.71 13.31 25.18
N VAL A 11 -15.78 13.99 26.33
CA VAL A 11 -14.77 14.98 26.73
C VAL A 11 -13.42 14.32 26.97
N ASN A 12 -13.40 13.15 27.60
CA ASN A 12 -12.16 12.38 27.82
C ASN A 12 -11.55 11.93 26.48
N ASP A 13 -12.35 11.38 25.57
CA ASP A 13 -11.89 10.92 24.26
C ASP A 13 -11.33 12.09 23.44
N TRP A 14 -11.98 13.26 23.50
CA TRP A 14 -11.48 14.49 22.88
C TRP A 14 -10.15 14.95 23.48
N CYS A 15 -10.00 14.92 24.81
CA CYS A 15 -8.75 15.28 25.46
C CYS A 15 -7.61 14.33 25.04
N LEU A 16 -7.87 13.03 24.93
CA LEU A 16 -6.89 12.05 24.45
C LEU A 16 -6.48 12.33 23.00
N PHE A 17 -7.45 12.56 22.12
CA PHE A 17 -7.17 12.91 20.74
C PHE A 17 -6.36 14.20 20.63
N ARG A 18 -6.76 15.25 21.36
CA ARG A 18 -6.01 16.52 21.39
C ARG A 18 -4.58 16.32 21.89
N SER A 19 -4.37 15.53 22.94
CA SER A 19 -3.03 15.22 23.43
C SER A 19 -2.20 14.47 22.39
N SER A 20 -2.80 13.53 21.64
CA SER A 20 -2.11 12.84 20.54
C SER A 20 -1.71 13.79 19.40
N LEU A 21 -2.51 14.83 19.13
CA LEU A 21 -2.16 15.86 18.15
C LEU A 21 -0.99 16.74 18.59
N LEU A 22 -0.67 16.77 19.89
CA LEU A 22 0.46 17.52 20.43
C LEU A 22 1.71 16.66 20.62
N ASP A 23 1.62 15.34 20.42
CA ASP A 23 2.74 14.42 20.46
C ASP A 23 3.55 14.54 19.16
N SER A 24 4.72 15.20 19.26
CA SER A 24 5.61 15.44 18.12
C SER A 24 6.10 14.15 17.48
N LYS A 25 6.46 13.15 18.28
CA LYS A 25 6.95 11.85 17.81
C LYS A 25 5.87 11.13 17.01
N LEU A 26 4.67 11.04 17.56
CA LEU A 26 3.54 10.42 16.87
C LEU A 26 3.21 11.14 15.56
N ASN A 27 3.18 12.47 15.58
CA ASN A 27 2.90 13.27 14.38
C ASN A 27 3.92 13.03 13.26
N ILE A 28 5.21 12.99 13.60
CA ILE A 28 6.28 12.69 12.64
C ILE A 28 6.11 11.27 12.07
N GLN A 29 5.83 10.29 12.92
CA GLN A 29 5.57 8.91 12.47
C GLN A 29 4.39 8.83 11.50
N ILE A 30 3.29 9.53 11.79
CA ILE A 30 2.12 9.63 10.91
C ILE A 30 2.51 10.28 9.58
N LYS A 31 3.28 11.37 9.60
CA LYS A 31 3.76 12.03 8.37
C LYS A 31 4.61 11.11 7.50
N CYS A 32 5.49 10.29 8.09
CA CYS A 32 6.24 9.28 7.36
C CYS A 32 5.31 8.25 6.71
N LEU A 33 4.31 7.75 7.44
CA LEU A 33 3.34 6.79 6.91
C LEU A 33 2.50 7.39 5.76
N ILE A 34 2.04 8.62 5.89
CA ILE A 34 1.30 9.33 4.84
C ILE A 34 2.18 9.49 3.60
N ASN A 35 3.41 9.98 3.76
CA ASN A 35 4.36 10.16 2.66
C ASN A 35 4.59 8.85 1.90
N PHE A 36 4.78 7.74 2.62
CA PHE A 36 4.91 6.43 2.00
C PHE A 36 3.62 6.00 1.29
N ALA A 37 2.45 6.22 1.90
CA ALA A 37 1.17 5.83 1.34
C ALA A 37 0.82 6.56 0.05
N GLU A 38 1.04 7.88 0.00
CA GLU A 38 0.82 8.71 -1.20
C GLU A 38 1.70 8.27 -2.37
N HIS A 39 2.95 7.89 -2.10
CA HIS A 39 3.89 7.53 -3.17
C HIS A 39 3.84 6.05 -3.58
N PHE A 40 3.33 5.17 -2.71
CA PHE A 40 3.29 3.74 -2.97
C PHE A 40 1.86 3.17 -3.00
N TYR A 41 1.13 3.26 -1.90
CA TYR A 41 -0.18 2.63 -1.77
C TYR A 41 -1.24 3.27 -2.66
N GLU A 42 -1.24 4.59 -2.80
CA GLU A 42 -2.19 5.27 -3.66
C GLU A 42 -2.03 4.85 -5.14
N PRO A 43 -0.84 4.93 -5.77
CA PRO A 43 -0.62 4.43 -7.13
C PRO A 43 -0.96 2.94 -7.29
N LEU A 44 -0.59 2.12 -6.30
CA LEU A 44 -0.93 0.70 -6.26
C LEU A 44 -2.44 0.48 -6.31
N MET A 45 -3.18 1.17 -5.42
CA MET A 45 -4.63 1.04 -5.34
C MET A 45 -5.29 1.59 -6.60
N GLN A 46 -4.89 2.77 -7.07
CA GLN A 46 -5.39 3.34 -8.33
C GLN A 46 -5.19 2.38 -9.51
N PHE A 47 -4.11 1.59 -9.54
CA PHE A 47 -3.94 0.57 -10.56
C PHE A 47 -4.88 -0.63 -10.36
N LEU A 48 -4.98 -1.14 -9.14
CA LEU A 48 -5.79 -2.34 -8.83
C LEU A 48 -7.30 -2.11 -9.01
N ILE A 49 -7.80 -0.95 -8.59
CA ILE A 49 -9.24 -0.62 -8.59
C ILE A 49 -9.63 0.37 -9.69
N GLY A 50 -8.67 1.08 -10.28
CA GLY A 50 -8.94 2.10 -11.29
C GLY A 50 -9.52 1.51 -12.56
N TYR A 51 -10.51 2.20 -13.11
CA TYR A 51 -11.09 1.90 -14.41
C TYR A 51 -10.46 2.81 -15.46
N ASP A 52 -9.77 2.22 -16.43
CA ASP A 52 -9.19 3.00 -17.51
C ASP A 52 -10.28 3.36 -18.53
N LYS A 53 -10.56 4.66 -18.64
CA LYS A 53 -11.52 5.17 -19.63
C LYS A 53 -10.88 5.30 -21.02
N VAL A 54 -9.54 5.27 -21.09
CA VAL A 54 -8.78 5.45 -22.33
C VAL A 54 -8.46 4.09 -22.95
N GLN A 55 -8.69 3.95 -24.24
CA GLN A 55 -8.30 2.75 -25.00
C GLN A 55 -6.78 2.74 -25.17
N THR A 56 -6.08 1.88 -24.42
CA THR A 56 -4.63 1.68 -24.57
C THR A 56 -4.34 1.08 -25.94
N ARG A 57 -3.43 1.71 -26.69
CA ARG A 57 -2.93 1.22 -27.98
C ARG A 57 -1.68 0.40 -27.73
N ILE A 58 -1.70 -0.87 -28.11
CA ILE A 58 -0.52 -1.74 -28.06
C ILE A 58 -0.09 -2.10 -29.48
N TYR A 59 1.22 -2.32 -29.64
CA TYR A 59 1.77 -2.86 -30.87
C TYR A 59 1.90 -4.39 -30.72
N GLN A 60 1.13 -5.13 -31.51
CA GLN A 60 1.23 -6.59 -31.58
C GLN A 60 1.39 -7.01 -33.04
N ASN A 61 2.39 -7.86 -33.32
CA ASN A 61 2.65 -8.40 -34.67
C ASN A 61 2.75 -7.31 -35.76
N ASN A 62 3.50 -6.23 -35.50
CA ASN A 62 3.64 -5.07 -36.39
C ASN A 62 2.32 -4.35 -36.76
N LYS A 63 1.24 -4.58 -36.00
CA LYS A 63 -0.02 -3.84 -36.12
C LYS A 63 -0.38 -3.16 -34.81
N LEU A 64 -0.89 -1.94 -34.94
CA LEU A 64 -1.47 -1.19 -33.83
C LEU A 64 -2.86 -1.77 -33.51
N SER A 65 -3.05 -2.27 -32.30
CA SER A 65 -4.34 -2.76 -31.81
C SER A 65 -4.81 -1.94 -30.61
N ASN A 66 -6.12 -1.64 -30.58
CA ASN A 66 -6.75 -0.98 -29.45
C ASN A 66 -7.22 -2.05 -28.45
N LEU A 67 -6.83 -1.94 -27.20
CA LEU A 67 -7.42 -2.74 -26.14
C LEU A 67 -8.79 -2.14 -25.74
N PRO A 68 -9.78 -3.00 -25.43
CA PRO A 68 -11.06 -2.52 -24.93
C PRO A 68 -10.85 -1.77 -23.60
N PRO A 69 -11.64 -0.72 -23.33
CA PRO A 69 -11.68 -0.07 -22.02
C PRO A 69 -11.93 -1.12 -20.94
N GLY A 70 -11.10 -1.15 -19.91
CA GLY A 70 -11.15 -2.24 -18.96
C GLY A 70 -9.97 -2.25 -18.01
N ARG A 71 -9.85 -3.33 -17.25
CA ARG A 71 -8.77 -3.46 -16.27
C ARG A 71 -7.43 -3.73 -16.94
N ARG A 72 -6.39 -3.07 -16.43
CA ARG A 72 -4.99 -3.14 -16.89
C ARG A 72 -4.28 -4.43 -16.47
N ALA A 73 -4.98 -5.57 -16.44
CA ALA A 73 -4.40 -6.84 -16.01
C ALA A 73 -3.21 -7.28 -16.88
N HIS A 74 -3.18 -6.86 -18.15
CA HIS A 74 -2.06 -7.11 -19.06
C HIS A 74 -0.80 -6.29 -18.71
N GLU A 75 -0.94 -5.15 -18.02
CA GLU A 75 0.17 -4.29 -17.55
C GLU A 75 0.65 -4.70 -16.14
N MET A 76 0.02 -5.71 -15.53
CA MET A 76 0.29 -6.10 -14.13
C MET A 76 1.76 -6.48 -13.92
N LEU A 77 2.36 -7.21 -14.86
CA LEU A 77 3.76 -7.63 -14.76
C LEU A 77 4.69 -6.40 -14.76
N ASP A 78 4.48 -5.47 -15.68
CA ASP A 78 5.29 -4.25 -15.80
C ASP A 78 5.14 -3.37 -14.55
N LYS A 79 3.91 -3.24 -14.04
CA LYS A 79 3.67 -2.50 -12.79
C LYS A 79 4.26 -3.15 -11.56
N VAL A 80 4.21 -4.47 -11.47
CA VAL A 80 4.90 -5.23 -10.43
C VAL A 80 6.39 -4.91 -10.43
N TYR A 81 7.05 -4.89 -11.59
CA TYR A 81 8.46 -4.54 -11.69
C TYR A 81 8.74 -3.07 -11.32
N GLU A 82 7.86 -2.16 -11.74
CA GLU A 82 7.94 -0.73 -11.40
C GLU A 82 7.88 -0.51 -9.88
N TRP A 83 6.89 -1.10 -9.21
CA TRP A 83 6.72 -1.03 -7.76
C TRP A 83 7.86 -1.71 -6.99
N HIS A 84 8.33 -2.86 -7.49
CA HIS A 84 9.47 -3.56 -6.90
C HIS A 84 10.73 -2.68 -6.94
N ARG A 85 11.05 -2.11 -8.11
CA ARG A 85 12.19 -1.21 -8.28
C ARG A 85 12.05 0.05 -7.41
N PHE A 86 10.83 0.59 -7.32
CA PHE A 86 10.55 1.75 -6.46
C PHE A 86 10.86 1.43 -4.98
N LEU A 87 10.36 0.33 -4.44
CA LEU A 87 10.64 -0.07 -3.06
C LEU A 87 12.12 -0.37 -2.83
N GLN A 88 12.80 -1.03 -3.78
CA GLN A 88 14.25 -1.23 -3.70
C GLN A 88 15.02 0.10 -3.67
N ASN A 89 14.55 1.10 -4.41
CA ASN A 89 15.16 2.43 -4.40
C ASN A 89 14.96 3.13 -3.05
N ILE A 90 13.77 3.01 -2.44
CA ILE A 90 13.55 3.54 -1.09
C ILE A 90 14.44 2.82 -0.09
N VAL A 91 14.53 1.48 -0.08
CA VAL A 91 15.42 0.75 0.84
C VAL A 91 16.86 1.25 0.75
N LYS A 92 17.37 1.52 -0.45
CA LYS A 92 18.74 2.02 -0.67
C LYS A 92 18.92 3.49 -0.28
N ASN A 93 17.88 4.31 -0.40
CA ASN A 93 17.96 5.77 -0.28
C ASN A 93 16.88 6.31 0.67
N PHE A 94 16.58 5.61 1.75
CA PHE A 94 15.40 5.93 2.57
C PHE A 94 15.55 7.28 3.27
N GLU A 95 16.77 7.65 3.65
CA GLU A 95 17.09 8.97 4.22
C GLU A 95 16.63 10.08 3.28
N MET A 96 16.93 9.95 1.98
CA MET A 96 16.53 10.93 0.97
C MET A 96 15.01 10.93 0.77
N PHE A 97 14.36 9.76 0.79
CA PHE A 97 12.92 9.64 0.66
C PHE A 97 12.16 10.27 1.84
N PHE A 98 12.72 10.22 3.04
CA PHE A 98 12.15 10.80 4.27
C PHE A 98 12.82 12.11 4.69
N ALA A 99 13.62 12.75 3.84
CA ALA A 99 14.50 13.86 4.22
C ALA A 99 13.79 14.95 5.02
N ASP A 100 12.67 15.47 4.54
CA ASP A 100 11.93 16.53 5.25
C ASP A 100 11.46 16.09 6.65
N LYS A 101 11.04 14.83 6.78
CA LYS A 101 10.50 14.29 8.04
C LYS A 101 11.62 13.96 9.01
N LEU A 102 12.77 13.52 8.50
CA LEU A 102 13.98 13.30 9.30
C LEU A 102 14.58 14.62 9.80
N LEU A 103 14.58 15.67 8.97
CA LEU A 103 14.98 17.01 9.40
C LEU A 103 14.05 17.55 10.48
N GLU A 104 12.73 17.44 10.29
CA GLU A 104 11.75 17.80 11.32
C GLU A 104 11.98 17.00 12.62
N ALA A 105 12.29 15.71 12.52
CA ALA A 105 12.58 14.87 13.67
C ALA A 105 13.85 15.26 14.40
N LEU A 106 14.91 15.65 13.68
CA LEU A 106 16.15 16.14 14.28
C LEU A 106 15.93 17.42 15.08
N ASP A 107 15.10 18.33 14.58
CA ASP A 107 14.82 19.61 15.24
C ASP A 107 13.89 19.47 16.46
N THR A 108 13.09 18.39 16.51
CA THR A 108 11.99 18.26 17.48
C THR A 108 12.21 17.17 18.54
N LEU A 109 12.90 16.09 18.21
CA LEU A 109 13.04 14.92 19.08
C LEU A 109 14.39 14.91 19.80
N SER A 110 14.46 14.20 20.93
CA SER A 110 15.77 13.88 21.52
C SER A 110 16.58 12.95 20.62
N ASN A 111 17.91 12.94 20.77
CA ASN A 111 18.80 12.06 20.01
C ASN A 111 18.43 10.57 20.14
N GLU A 112 17.98 10.14 21.33
CA GLU A 112 17.52 8.77 21.57
C GLU A 112 16.24 8.46 20.79
N GLU A 113 15.24 9.33 20.87
CA GLU A 113 13.98 9.16 20.14
C GLU A 113 14.17 9.21 18.63
N PHE A 114 15.04 10.09 18.15
CA PHE A 114 15.43 10.17 16.75
C PHE A 114 16.08 8.86 16.28
N GLY A 115 17.06 8.34 17.03
CA GLY A 115 17.71 7.06 16.70
C GLY A 115 16.72 5.91 16.62
N ILE A 116 15.78 5.83 17.57
CA ILE A 116 14.71 4.83 17.55
C ILE A 116 13.82 4.99 16.31
N LEU A 117 13.41 6.22 15.97
CA LEU A 117 12.59 6.50 14.78
C LEU A 117 13.32 6.08 13.50
N PHE A 118 14.58 6.48 13.36
CA PHE A 118 15.42 6.21 12.20
C PHE A 118 15.56 4.71 11.96
N ASP A 119 15.97 3.96 12.98
CA ASP A 119 16.07 2.50 12.95
C ASP A 119 14.74 1.84 12.59
N SER A 120 13.64 2.36 13.15
CA SER A 120 12.29 1.83 12.92
C SER A 120 11.85 2.03 11.47
N LEU A 121 12.19 3.17 10.86
CA LEU A 121 11.91 3.46 9.45
C LEU A 121 12.71 2.54 8.53
N GLU A 122 14.02 2.42 8.74
CA GLU A 122 14.88 1.55 7.94
C GLU A 122 14.39 0.10 7.95
N LYS A 123 14.14 -0.43 9.16
CA LYS A 123 13.61 -1.79 9.36
C LYS A 123 12.20 -1.94 8.77
N GLY A 124 11.37 -0.90 8.91
CA GLY A 124 9.99 -0.87 8.40
C GLY A 124 9.93 -0.99 6.87
N ILE A 125 10.75 -0.22 6.16
CA ILE A 125 10.80 -0.23 4.68
C ILE A 125 11.38 -1.55 4.17
N SER A 126 12.44 -2.05 4.83
CA SER A 126 13.01 -3.36 4.50
C SER A 126 11.98 -4.49 4.65
N LYS A 127 11.16 -4.44 5.71
CA LYS A 127 10.03 -5.36 5.88
C LYS A 127 8.97 -5.17 4.80
N ALA A 128 8.63 -3.93 4.45
CA ALA A 128 7.66 -3.64 3.40
C ALA A 128 8.08 -4.24 2.04
N LEU A 129 9.35 -4.11 1.65
CA LEU A 129 9.89 -4.75 0.44
C LEU A 129 9.78 -6.29 0.52
N ASN A 130 10.19 -6.89 1.63
CA ASN A 130 10.10 -8.35 1.81
C ASN A 130 8.66 -8.87 1.71
N TYR A 131 7.71 -8.19 2.35
CA TYR A 131 6.29 -8.56 2.24
C TYR A 131 5.74 -8.33 0.84
N PHE A 132 6.16 -7.26 0.17
CA PHE A 132 5.78 -7.01 -1.23
C PHE A 132 6.30 -8.12 -2.15
N GLU A 133 7.57 -8.52 -2.04
CA GLU A 133 8.14 -9.62 -2.83
C GLU A 133 7.39 -10.94 -2.62
N LYS A 134 7.02 -11.25 -1.38
CA LYS A 134 6.19 -12.42 -1.05
C LYS A 134 4.80 -12.32 -1.67
N TRP A 135 4.16 -11.16 -1.56
CA TRP A 135 2.83 -10.93 -2.13
C TRP A 135 2.83 -10.98 -3.66
N VAL A 136 3.91 -10.50 -4.29
CA VAL A 136 4.04 -10.41 -5.75
C VAL A 136 4.48 -11.72 -6.39
N SER A 137 5.20 -12.58 -5.68
CA SER A 137 5.73 -13.84 -6.23
C SER A 137 4.68 -14.67 -7.00
N PRO A 138 3.45 -14.87 -6.50
CA PRO A 138 2.38 -15.54 -7.27
C PRO A 138 1.98 -14.84 -8.57
N TRP A 139 2.04 -13.51 -8.62
CA TRP A 139 1.72 -12.71 -9.81
C TRP A 139 2.73 -12.94 -10.94
N LEU A 140 4.01 -13.08 -10.60
CA LEU A 140 5.09 -13.31 -11.57
C LEU A 140 5.01 -14.71 -12.20
N HIS A 141 4.52 -15.71 -11.47
CA HIS A 141 4.50 -17.11 -11.93
C HIS A 141 3.16 -17.51 -12.55
N SER A 142 2.05 -16.90 -12.14
CA SER A 142 0.70 -17.34 -12.53
C SER A 142 -0.31 -16.19 -12.55
N GLY A 143 0.12 -14.99 -12.94
CA GLY A 143 -0.63 -13.73 -12.79
C GLY A 143 -2.10 -13.75 -13.23
N ARG A 144 -2.47 -14.54 -14.24
CA ARG A 144 -3.88 -14.66 -14.69
C ARG A 144 -4.76 -15.41 -13.68
N TYR A 145 -4.26 -16.49 -13.08
CA TYR A 145 -4.97 -17.28 -12.08
C TYR A 145 -4.96 -16.59 -10.72
N PHE A 146 -3.83 -15.99 -10.35
CA PHE A 146 -3.74 -15.22 -9.12
C PHE A 146 -4.65 -13.98 -9.13
N ALA A 147 -4.69 -13.21 -10.23
CA ALA A 147 -5.58 -12.05 -10.37
C ALA A 147 -7.05 -12.41 -10.13
N SER A 148 -7.45 -13.57 -10.65
CA SER A 148 -8.79 -14.11 -10.48
C SER A 148 -9.06 -14.46 -9.01
N SER A 149 -8.18 -15.23 -8.36
CA SER A 149 -8.29 -15.57 -6.93
C SER A 149 -8.32 -14.35 -6.03
N PHE A 150 -7.43 -13.38 -6.24
CA PHE A 150 -7.36 -12.16 -5.45
C PHE A 150 -8.66 -11.35 -5.55
N TYR A 151 -9.19 -11.20 -6.77
CA TYR A 151 -10.44 -10.48 -7.02
C TYR A 151 -11.64 -11.11 -6.29
N HIS A 152 -11.66 -12.43 -6.17
CA HIS A 152 -12.78 -13.14 -5.54
C HIS A 152 -12.59 -13.35 -4.02
N GLY A 153 -11.39 -13.72 -3.57
CA GLY A 153 -11.11 -14.03 -2.16
C GLY A 153 -10.83 -12.81 -1.30
N VAL A 154 -9.99 -11.89 -1.79
CA VAL A 154 -9.59 -10.70 -1.05
C VAL A 154 -10.61 -9.59 -1.23
N LEU A 155 -11.00 -9.29 -2.48
CA LEU A 155 -11.97 -8.23 -2.79
C LEU A 155 -13.44 -8.67 -2.68
N LYS A 156 -13.69 -9.96 -2.34
CA LYS A 156 -15.02 -10.54 -2.10
C LYS A 156 -16.01 -10.34 -3.26
N LYS A 157 -15.53 -10.39 -4.50
CA LYS A 157 -16.38 -10.23 -5.70
C LYS A 157 -16.93 -11.59 -6.17
N PRO A 158 -18.12 -11.65 -6.80
CA PRO A 158 -18.72 -12.90 -7.24
C PRO A 158 -18.00 -13.49 -8.45
N TRP A 159 -17.84 -14.81 -8.48
CA TRP A 159 -17.24 -15.55 -9.60
C TRP A 159 -18.09 -15.42 -10.86
N ILE A 160 -17.46 -15.07 -11.99
CA ILE A 160 -18.12 -15.06 -13.32
C ILE A 160 -18.18 -16.48 -13.90
N LYS A 161 -17.23 -17.33 -13.51
CA LYS A 161 -17.10 -18.74 -13.90
C LYS A 161 -16.50 -19.53 -12.74
N PRO A 162 -16.77 -20.85 -12.63
CA PRO A 162 -16.22 -21.67 -11.54
C PRO A 162 -14.68 -21.59 -11.50
N PRO A 163 -14.07 -21.44 -10.30
CA PRO A 163 -12.63 -21.40 -10.17
C PRO A 163 -11.99 -22.76 -10.51
N ASN A 164 -10.82 -22.73 -11.13
CA ASN A 164 -9.99 -23.91 -11.35
C ASN A 164 -9.08 -24.21 -10.15
N ASP A 165 -8.39 -25.34 -10.18
CA ASP A 165 -7.57 -25.83 -9.06
C ASP A 165 -6.44 -24.88 -8.64
N LEU A 166 -5.84 -24.15 -9.61
CA LEU A 166 -4.83 -23.13 -9.31
C LEU A 166 -5.47 -21.93 -8.62
N GLU A 167 -6.65 -21.50 -9.09
CA GLU A 167 -7.38 -20.39 -8.49
C GLU A 167 -7.82 -20.71 -7.05
N ILE A 168 -8.27 -21.95 -6.79
CA ILE A 168 -8.63 -22.44 -5.45
C ILE A 168 -7.40 -22.50 -4.54
N ARG A 169 -6.24 -22.92 -5.06
CA ARG A 169 -4.99 -23.00 -4.28
C ARG A 169 -4.55 -21.61 -3.82
N PHE A 170 -4.52 -20.62 -4.72
CA PHE A 170 -4.18 -19.24 -4.35
C PHE A 170 -5.17 -18.64 -3.36
N LEU A 171 -6.48 -18.91 -3.52
CA LEU A 171 -7.49 -18.45 -2.57
C LEU A 171 -7.22 -18.95 -1.14
N LYS A 172 -6.81 -20.21 -1.00
CA LYS A 172 -6.48 -20.81 0.30
C LYS A 172 -5.19 -20.24 0.89
N GLU A 173 -4.21 -19.90 0.06
CA GLU A 173 -2.97 -19.25 0.50
C GLU A 173 -3.23 -17.80 0.93
N ASP A 174 -4.03 -17.04 0.18
CA ASP A 174 -4.41 -15.66 0.51
C ASP A 174 -5.22 -15.56 1.81
N LEU A 175 -6.07 -16.56 2.08
CA LEU A 175 -6.86 -16.64 3.31
C LEU A 175 -6.03 -17.02 4.55
N LYS A 176 -4.87 -17.67 4.39
CA LYS A 176 -3.95 -17.97 5.51
C LYS A 176 -3.29 -16.74 6.10
N TRP A 177 -3.25 -15.62 5.37
CA TRP A 177 -2.69 -14.35 5.85
C TRP A 177 -3.68 -13.52 6.71
N LYS A 178 -4.86 -14.06 7.03
CA LYS A 178 -5.89 -13.42 7.86
C LYS A 178 -5.90 -13.89 9.32
N ASP A 179 -5.11 -14.91 9.67
CA ASP A 179 -4.92 -15.43 11.03
C ASP A 179 -3.52 -15.06 11.55
#